data_AF-A0A516GZ90-F1
#
_entry.id   AF-A0A516GZ90-F1
#
_cell.length_a   1.000
_cell.length_b   1.000
_cell.length_c   1.000
_cell.angle_alpha   90.00
_cell.angle_beta   90.00
_cell.angle_gamma   90.00
#
_symmetry.space_group_name_H-M   'P 1'
#
loop_
_entity.id
_entity.type
_entity.pdbx_description
1 polymer ?
#
loop_
_entity_poly.entity_id
_entity_poly.type
_entity_poly.pdbx_seq_one_letter_code
_entity_poly.pdbx_strand_id
1 'polypeptide(L)'
;MTRVMFDSNAYDAILRHGDAERIEAEMFSVITTAAQEDELRQITDPARRVALLEIFHALHAATAEVSADWDAARDSIIGKAAAEHCDLLVTDDRELTQRLAVQAPKLRVLSYSDFRAEFLL
;
A
#
# COMPACT_ATOMS: atom_id res chain seq x y z
N MET A 1 -7.27 1.15 -15.25
CA MET A 1 -7.00 0.36 -14.03
C MET A 1 -6.34 1.30 -13.05
N THR A 2 -6.88 1.46 -11.84
CA THR A 2 -6.35 2.43 -10.86
C THR A 2 -5.14 1.84 -10.18
N ARG A 3 -4.01 2.55 -10.17
CA ARG A 3 -2.78 2.12 -9.49
C ARG A 3 -2.85 2.55 -8.03
N VAL A 4 -2.88 1.60 -7.11
CA VAL A 4 -3.01 1.84 -5.68
C VAL A 4 -1.77 1.35 -4.95
N MET A 5 -1.31 2.12 -3.96
CA MET A 5 -0.32 1.67 -3.00
C MET A 5 -0.94 1.70 -1.61
N PHE A 6 -0.80 0.61 -0.87
CA PHE A 6 -1.16 0.53 0.54
C PHE A 6 0.10 0.75 1.36
N ASP A 7 0.07 1.70 2.28
CA ASP A 7 1.12 1.85 3.29
C ASP A 7 1.26 0.56 4.13
N SER A 8 2.43 0.30 4.69
CA SER A 8 2.73 -0.93 5.46
C SER A 8 1.72 -1.13 6.61
N ASN A 9 1.30 -0.05 7.27
CA ASN A 9 0.30 -0.08 8.34
C ASN A 9 -1.12 -0.38 7.84
N ALA A 10 -1.42 -0.13 6.57
CA ALA A 10 -2.74 -0.41 6.00
C ALA A 10 -2.99 -1.93 5.89
N TYR A 11 -1.93 -2.74 5.76
CA TYR A 11 -2.06 -4.21 5.74
C TYR A 11 -2.62 -4.78 7.05
N ASP A 12 -2.34 -4.14 8.19
CA ASP A 12 -2.98 -4.53 9.46
C ASP A 12 -4.50 -4.28 9.43
N ALA A 13 -4.93 -3.19 8.79
CA ALA A 13 -6.34 -2.89 8.66
C ALA A 13 -7.02 -3.86 7.68
N ILE A 14 -6.36 -4.19 6.56
CA ILE A 14 -6.82 -5.21 5.62
C ILE A 14 -7.00 -6.56 6.32
N LEU A 15 -5.99 -7.00 7.09
CA LEU A 15 -6.03 -8.23 7.86
C LEU A 15 -7.18 -8.22 8.88
N ARG A 16 -7.33 -7.12 9.63
CA ARG A 16 -8.37 -6.98 10.66
C ARG A 16 -9.78 -7.06 10.08
N HIS A 17 -9.98 -6.49 8.88
CA HIS A 17 -11.30 -6.45 8.25
C HIS A 17 -11.57 -7.62 7.29
N GLY A 18 -10.57 -8.45 6.99
CA GLY A 18 -10.70 -9.58 6.08
C GLY A 18 -10.96 -9.15 4.63
N ASP A 19 -10.45 -7.99 4.22
CA ASP A 19 -10.80 -7.37 2.95
C ASP A 19 -9.89 -7.81 1.78
N ALA A 20 -8.87 -8.67 2.01
CA ALA A 20 -7.87 -9.03 1.00
C ALA A 20 -8.49 -9.58 -0.30
N GLU A 21 -9.41 -10.55 -0.21
CA GLU A 21 -10.10 -11.13 -1.37
C GLU A 21 -10.96 -10.10 -2.11
N ARG A 22 -11.51 -9.12 -1.37
CA ARG A 22 -12.35 -8.07 -1.95
C ARG A 22 -11.49 -7.10 -2.75
N ILE A 23 -10.33 -6.72 -2.20
CA ILE A 23 -9.35 -5.88 -2.89
C ILE A 23 -8.80 -6.58 -4.14
N GLU A 24 -8.58 -7.90 -4.08
CA GLU A 24 -8.16 -8.71 -5.23
C GLU A 24 -9.24 -8.78 -6.32
N ALA A 25 -10.51 -8.85 -5.94
CA ALA A 25 -11.63 -8.86 -6.87
C ALA A 25 -11.85 -7.49 -7.55
N GLU A 26 -11.44 -6.40 -6.88
CA GLU A 26 -11.45 -5.07 -7.48
C GLU A 26 -10.34 -4.95 -8.54
N MET A 27 -10.63 -4.26 -9.65
CA MET A 27 -9.67 -4.08 -10.77
C MET A 27 -8.61 -3.02 -10.45
N PHE A 28 -7.89 -3.18 -9.34
CA PHE A 28 -6.75 -2.34 -8.95
C PHE A 28 -5.42 -2.91 -9.47
N SER A 29 -4.46 -2.03 -9.72
CA SER A 29 -3.04 -2.41 -9.84
C SER A 29 -2.34 -2.07 -8.53
N VAL A 30 -2.06 -3.06 -7.67
CA VAL A 30 -1.41 -2.83 -6.37
C VAL A 30 0.09 -2.70 -6.58
N ILE A 31 0.58 -1.48 -6.40
CA ILE A 31 2.00 -1.15 -6.47
C ILE A 31 2.59 -1.32 -5.07
N THR A 32 3.66 -2.10 -4.99
CA THR A 32 4.42 -2.33 -3.75
C THR A 32 5.90 -2.02 -3.98
N THR A 33 6.65 -1.91 -2.89
CA THR A 33 8.10 -1.66 -2.92
C THR A 33 8.85 -2.67 -2.05
N ALA A 34 10.12 -2.92 -2.37
CA ALA A 34 11.00 -3.77 -1.56
C ALA A 34 11.12 -3.25 -0.11
N ALA A 35 11.09 -1.92 0.08
CA ALA A 35 11.12 -1.31 1.41
C ALA A 35 9.92 -1.73 2.28
N GLN A 36 8.71 -1.79 1.71
CA GLN A 36 7.52 -2.27 2.43
C GLN A 36 7.63 -3.75 2.79
N GLU A 37 8.16 -4.57 1.88
CA GLU A 37 8.38 -5.98 2.17
C GLU A 37 9.41 -6.16 3.31
N ASP A 38 10.51 -5.39 3.29
CA ASP A 38 11.52 -5.42 4.35
C ASP A 38 10.99 -4.92 5.69
N GLU A 39 10.11 -3.93 5.71
CA GLU A 39 9.40 -3.48 6.91
C GLU A 39 8.53 -4.59 7.48
N LEU A 40 7.73 -5.27 6.65
CA LEU A 40 6.90 -6.39 7.07
C LEU A 40 7.75 -7.56 7.59
N ARG A 41 8.88 -7.86 6.95
CA ARG A 41 9.83 -8.90 7.38
C ARG A 41 10.45 -8.63 8.75
N GLN A 42 10.57 -7.36 9.15
CA GLN A 42 11.13 -6.95 10.44
C GLN A 42 10.13 -7.02 11.60
N ILE A 43 8.86 -7.36 11.34
CA ILE A 43 7.85 -7.52 12.40
C ILE A 43 8.26 -8.65 13.36
N THR A 44 8.30 -8.34 14.66
CA THR A 44 8.74 -9.26 15.73
C THR A 44 7.83 -10.47 15.89
N ASP A 45 6.51 -10.26 15.84
CA ASP A 45 5.53 -11.33 15.97
C ASP A 45 5.51 -12.20 14.70
N PRO A 46 5.91 -13.49 14.79
CA PRO A 46 6.01 -14.35 13.62
C PRO A 46 4.64 -14.67 12.99
N ALA A 47 3.58 -14.80 13.80
CA ALA A 47 2.25 -15.13 13.27
C ALA A 47 1.68 -13.94 12.49
N ARG A 48 1.78 -12.74 13.08
CA ARG A 48 1.40 -11.48 12.42
C ARG A 48 2.23 -11.24 11.16
N ARG A 49 3.54 -11.43 11.22
CA ARG A 49 4.44 -11.28 10.06
C ARG A 49 4.03 -12.17 8.89
N VAL A 50 3.76 -13.46 9.14
CA VAL A 50 3.34 -14.40 8.10
C VAL A 50 2.03 -13.94 7.46
N ALA A 51 1.02 -13.62 8.28
CA ALA A 51 -0.28 -13.19 7.77
C ALA A 51 -0.21 -11.92 6.89
N LEU A 52 0.59 -10.93 7.30
CA LEU A 52 0.75 -9.68 6.53
C LEU A 52 1.54 -9.89 5.23
N LEU A 53 2.58 -10.73 5.25
CA LEU A 53 3.34 -11.08 4.05
C LEU A 53 2.50 -11.86 3.05
N GLU A 54 1.63 -12.77 3.51
CA GLU A 54 0.69 -13.49 2.66
C GLU A 54 -0.26 -12.54 1.92
N ILE A 55 -0.85 -11.57 2.64
CA ILE A 55 -1.71 -10.54 2.02
C ILE A 55 -0.90 -9.69 1.03
N PHE A 56 0.30 -9.25 1.42
CA PHE A 56 1.17 -8.44 0.58
C PHE A 56 1.51 -9.15 -0.74
N HIS A 57 1.90 -10.43 -0.69
CA HIS A 57 2.23 -11.21 -1.87
C HIS A 57 1.00 -11.53 -2.72
N ALA A 58 -0.14 -11.85 -2.10
CA ALA A 58 -1.38 -12.10 -2.85
C ALA A 58 -1.82 -10.86 -3.65
N LEU A 59 -1.87 -9.70 -2.99
CA LEU A 59 -2.26 -8.45 -3.65
C LEU A 59 -1.26 -8.01 -4.71
N HIS A 60 0.05 -8.21 -4.48
CA HIS A 60 1.08 -7.93 -5.49
C HIS A 60 0.98 -8.86 -6.71
N ALA A 61 0.86 -10.17 -6.48
CA ALA A 61 0.84 -11.17 -7.54
C ALA A 61 -0.40 -11.05 -8.45
N ALA A 62 -1.54 -10.65 -7.89
CA ALA A 62 -2.76 -10.42 -8.66
C ALA A 62 -2.66 -9.22 -9.61
N THR A 63 -1.66 -8.34 -9.44
CA THR A 63 -1.75 -6.97 -9.97
C THR A 63 -0.49 -6.38 -10.61
N ALA A 64 0.66 -7.06 -10.55
CA ALA A 64 1.95 -6.48 -10.97
C ALA A 64 2.40 -6.87 -12.40
N GLU A 65 2.48 -5.87 -13.28
CA GLU A 65 3.40 -5.85 -14.45
C GLU A 65 4.73 -5.13 -14.15
N VAL A 66 4.87 -4.48 -12.99
CA VAL A 66 6.03 -3.62 -12.69
C VAL A 66 6.65 -4.03 -11.34
N SER A 67 7.50 -5.06 -11.38
CA SER A 67 8.58 -5.21 -10.41
C SER A 67 9.60 -4.13 -10.73
N ALA A 68 9.60 -3.07 -9.95
CA ALA A 68 10.61 -2.06 -10.12
C ALA A 68 11.68 -2.27 -9.05
N ASP A 69 12.86 -2.66 -9.55
CA ASP A 69 14.15 -2.69 -8.87
C ASP A 69 14.48 -1.27 -8.37
N TRP A 70 13.84 -0.85 -7.28
CA TRP A 70 14.09 0.45 -6.66
C TRP A 70 15.11 0.29 -5.54
N ASP A 71 16.38 0.42 -5.90
CA ASP A 71 17.53 0.52 -4.99
C ASP A 71 17.58 1.92 -4.33
N ALA A 72 16.46 2.36 -3.77
CA ALA A 72 16.36 3.66 -3.10
C ALA A 72 16.68 3.45 -1.62
N ALA A 73 17.81 4.01 -1.19
CA ALA A 73 18.18 4.10 0.20
C ALA A 73 17.05 4.74 1.04
N ARG A 74 16.79 4.09 2.18
CA ARG A 74 15.88 4.44 3.27
C ARG A 74 15.66 5.95 3.48
N ASP A 75 14.41 6.29 3.75
CA ASP A 75 13.85 7.60 4.17
C ASP A 75 13.37 8.51 3.02
N SER A 76 12.12 8.25 2.57
CA SER A 76 11.19 9.05 1.73
C SER A 76 10.44 8.22 0.66
N ILE A 77 10.66 6.91 0.63
CA ILE A 77 10.39 6.04 -0.54
C ILE A 77 8.90 5.82 -0.79
N ILE A 78 8.07 5.56 0.22
CA ILE A 78 6.65 5.23 -0.01
C ILE A 78 5.91 6.43 -0.61
N GLY A 79 6.09 7.62 -0.04
CA GLY A 79 5.47 8.84 -0.56
C GLY A 79 5.94 9.20 -1.98
N LYS A 80 7.24 9.06 -2.26
CA LYS A 80 7.80 9.34 -3.59
C LYS A 80 7.36 8.31 -4.63
N ALA A 81 7.46 7.01 -4.30
CA ALA A 81 7.03 5.93 -5.19
C ALA A 81 5.52 6.03 -5.47
N ALA A 82 4.71 6.35 -4.45
CA ALA A 82 3.29 6.61 -4.65
C ALA A 82 3.06 7.80 -5.58
N ALA A 83 3.76 8.92 -5.37
CA ALA A 83 3.63 10.11 -6.21
C ALA A 83 4.01 9.87 -7.68
N GLU A 84 5.01 9.02 -7.94
CA GLU A 84 5.53 8.76 -9.28
C GLU A 84 4.73 7.66 -10.01
N HIS A 85 4.22 6.67 -9.28
CA HIS A 85 3.70 5.43 -9.88
C HIS A 85 2.25 5.11 -9.55
N CYS A 86 1.63 5.81 -8.61
CA CYS A 86 0.27 5.51 -8.16
C CYS A 86 -0.70 6.64 -8.50
N ASP A 87 -1.96 6.25 -8.66
CA ASP A 87 -3.08 7.17 -8.74
C ASP A 87 -3.69 7.38 -7.34
N LEU A 88 -3.51 6.40 -6.45
CA LEU A 88 -4.02 6.39 -5.08
C LEU A 88 -2.97 5.85 -4.08
N LEU A 89 -2.78 6.56 -2.97
CA LEU A 89 -2.10 6.07 -1.77
C LEU A 89 -3.12 5.90 -0.64
N VAL A 90 -3.09 4.74 0.02
CA VAL A 90 -3.90 4.48 1.21
C VAL A 90 -2.99 4.50 2.44
N THR A 91 -3.14 5.52 3.27
CA THR A 91 -2.36 5.72 4.50
C THR A 91 -3.17 6.50 5.54
N ASP A 92 -2.97 6.19 6.81
CA ASP A 92 -3.53 6.95 7.92
C ASP A 92 -2.53 7.99 8.48
N ASP A 93 -1.34 8.11 7.88
CA ASP A 93 -0.33 9.11 8.27
C ASP A 93 -0.71 10.51 7.79
N ARG A 94 -1.07 11.36 8.76
CA ARG A 94 -1.48 12.75 8.54
C ARG A 94 -0.34 13.63 8.04
N GLU A 95 0.88 13.42 8.53
CA GLU A 95 2.04 14.23 8.13
C GLU A 95 2.41 13.92 6.68
N LEU A 96 2.46 12.63 6.32
CA LEU A 96 2.68 12.18 4.95
C LEU A 96 1.61 12.73 4.01
N THR A 97 0.33 12.66 4.41
CA THR A 97 -0.80 13.20 3.64
C THR A 97 -0.63 14.69 3.36
N GLN A 98 -0.30 15.50 4.38
CA GLN A 98 -0.09 16.94 4.22
C GLN A 98 1.09 17.25 3.30
N ARG A 99 2.18 16.50 3.40
CA ARG A 99 3.35 16.67 2.54
C ARG A 99 3.02 16.34 1.08
N LEU A 100 2.32 15.23 0.84
CA LEU A 100 1.96 14.80 -0.52
C LEU A 100 0.92 15.69 -1.18
N ALA A 101 0.02 16.32 -0.42
CA ALA A 101 -0.92 17.30 -0.96
C ALA A 101 -0.20 18.47 -1.67
N VAL A 102 1.01 18.82 -1.22
CA VAL A 102 1.85 19.86 -1.85
C VAL A 102 2.76 19.28 -2.93
N GLN A 103 3.42 18.15 -2.64
CA GLN A 103 4.47 17.60 -3.50
C GLN A 103 3.93 16.81 -4.70
N ALA A 104 2.74 16.22 -4.56
CA ALA A 104 2.13 15.32 -5.53
C ALA A 104 0.62 15.59 -5.66
N PRO A 105 0.20 16.77 -6.16
CA PRO A 105 -1.21 17.18 -6.17
C PRO A 105 -2.12 16.31 -7.05
N LYS A 106 -1.55 15.42 -7.87
CA LYS A 106 -2.28 14.44 -8.69
C LYS A 106 -2.48 13.10 -7.97
N LEU A 107 -1.70 12.83 -6.93
CA LEU A 107 -1.84 11.62 -6.13
C LEU A 107 -3.02 11.80 -5.19
N ARG A 108 -4.00 10.92 -5.31
CA ARG A 108 -5.08 10.85 -4.34
C ARG A 108 -4.58 10.16 -3.08
N VAL A 109 -4.92 10.67 -1.90
CA VAL A 109 -4.57 10.08 -0.62
C VAL A 109 -5.83 9.84 0.18
N LEU A 110 -6.05 8.60 0.65
CA LEU A 110 -7.19 8.21 1.46
C LEU A 110 -6.73 7.51 2.75
N SER A 111 -7.49 7.68 3.82
CA SER A 111 -7.41 6.77 4.97
C SER A 111 -7.88 5.37 4.58
N TYR A 112 -7.51 4.34 5.34
CA TYR A 112 -8.04 3.00 5.05
C TYR A 112 -9.56 2.95 5.21
N SER A 113 -10.12 3.67 6.19
CA SER A 113 -11.56 3.76 6.37
C SER A 113 -12.29 4.38 5.18
N ASP A 114 -11.74 5.44 4.60
CA ASP A 114 -12.35 6.11 3.44
C ASP A 114 -12.22 5.25 2.19
N PHE A 115 -11.05 4.61 2.00
CA PHE A 115 -10.86 3.63 0.92
C PHE A 115 -11.90 2.51 1.00
N ARG A 116 -12.07 1.92 2.19
CA ARG A 116 -13.03 0.83 2.40
C ARG A 116 -14.46 1.28 2.14
N ALA A 117 -14.84 2.48 2.57
CA ALA A 117 -16.18 3.03 2.36
C ALA A 117 -16.49 3.33 0.89
N GLU A 118 -15.47 3.68 0.10
CA GLU A 118 -15.65 4.05 -1.30
C GLU A 118 -15.60 2.85 -2.25
N PHE A 119 -14.74 1.88 -1.97
CA PHE A 119 -14.45 0.79 -2.90
C PHE A 119 -14.89 -0.58 -2.41
N LEU A 120 -15.06 -0.75 -1.10
CA LEU A 120 -15.32 -2.05 -0.49
C LEU A 120 -16.59 -2.06 0.37
N LEU A 121 -17.53 -1.14 0.22
CA LEU A 121 -18.83 -1.19 0.90
C LEU A 121 -19.95 -0.91 -0.11
#